data_AF-V8R4E2-F1
#
_entry.id   AF-V8R4E2-F1
#
_cell.length_a   1.000
_cell.length_b   1.000
_cell.length_c   1.000
_cell.angle_alpha   90.00
_cell.angle_beta   90.00
_cell.angle_gamma   90.00
#
_symmetry.space_group_name_H-M   'P 1'
#
loop_
_entity.id
_entity.type
_entity.pdbx_description
1 polymer ?
#
loop_
_entity_poly.entity_id
_entity_poly.type
_entity_poly.pdbx_seq_one_letter_code
_entity_poly.pdbx_strand_id
1 'polypeptide(L)'
;MKRVHVAAAVIRDGAGKILIARRADTQHQGGLWEFPGGKVEADESVESALARELHEELGIIVDAARPLIKVRHDYPDKQVLLDVWEVSAFSGEPHGAEGQPLAWVTARELIDYEFPAANQPIVAAARLPAEYLITPEDLEGPALLRGIQKAIAGGIKLIQLRAPYGYDPKYRDLAVDAVGLCAGKAQLMIKGPFEWLGDFPSAGWHITAAQLRKYAAAGRPLPAERWLAASCHNAEELALAEQMGVDFVTLSPVQPTLTHPDAQPLGWEQAQALIDGFTKPVFLLGGVGPAEREKAWGVGAQGVAGIRAFWPDPV
;
A
#
# COMPACT_ATOMS: atom_id res chain seq x y z
N MET A 1 3.21 9.42 -27.94
CA MET A 1 1.91 10.04 -27.58
C MET A 1 2.14 10.95 -26.39
N LYS A 2 1.38 12.04 -26.21
CA LYS A 2 1.51 12.88 -25.01
C LYS A 2 0.86 12.15 -23.84
N ARG A 3 1.57 11.99 -22.73
CA ARG A 3 1.01 11.41 -21.50
C ARG A 3 0.10 12.43 -20.82
N VAL A 4 -1.12 12.03 -20.51
CA VAL A 4 -2.09 12.84 -19.75
C VAL A 4 -1.77 12.71 -18.27
N HIS A 5 -1.67 13.83 -17.57
CA HIS A 5 -1.43 13.89 -16.14
C HIS A 5 -2.76 14.17 -15.43
N VAL A 6 -3.10 13.35 -14.45
CA VAL A 6 -4.36 13.43 -13.70
C VAL A 6 -4.03 13.50 -12.22
N ALA A 7 -4.58 14.50 -11.53
CA ALA A 7 -4.57 14.58 -10.08
C ALA A 7 -5.84 13.91 -9.54
N ALA A 8 -5.70 12.93 -8.65
CA ALA A 8 -6.85 12.21 -8.08
C ALA A 8 -6.73 12.09 -6.56
N ALA A 9 -7.87 11.91 -5.88
CA ALA A 9 -7.94 11.97 -4.43
C ALA A 9 -8.53 10.71 -3.78
N VAL A 10 -7.80 10.14 -2.83
CA VAL A 10 -8.37 9.26 -1.79
C VAL A 10 -8.77 10.14 -0.62
N ILE A 11 -10.02 10.55 -0.58
CA ILE A 11 -10.55 11.47 0.45
C ILE A 11 -11.07 10.65 1.62
N ARG A 12 -10.64 10.98 2.84
CA ARG A 12 -11.09 10.31 4.07
C ARG A 12 -11.93 11.23 4.93
N ASP A 13 -13.03 10.70 5.47
CA ASP A 13 -13.80 11.38 6.53
C ASP A 13 -13.18 11.15 7.92
N GLY A 14 -13.75 11.78 8.96
CA GLY A 14 -13.32 11.62 10.34
C GLY A 14 -13.49 10.19 10.90
N ALA A 15 -14.27 9.33 10.24
CA ALA A 15 -14.43 7.92 10.57
C ALA A 15 -13.48 7.01 9.76
N GLY A 16 -12.68 7.57 8.86
CA GLY A 16 -11.77 6.85 7.97
C GLY A 16 -12.44 6.18 6.77
N LYS A 17 -13.72 6.48 6.48
CA LYS A 17 -14.36 6.07 5.23
C LYS A 17 -13.79 6.88 4.08
N ILE A 18 -13.82 6.28 2.90
CA ILE A 18 -13.23 6.77 1.67
C ILE A 18 -14.38 7.17 0.73
N LEU A 19 -14.29 8.37 0.17
CA LEU A 19 -15.24 8.85 -0.82
C LEU A 19 -14.89 8.27 -2.20
N ILE A 20 -15.87 7.69 -2.86
CA ILE A 20 -15.79 7.23 -4.26
C ILE A 20 -16.94 7.82 -5.06
N ALA A 21 -16.69 8.07 -6.35
CA ALA A 21 -17.68 8.58 -7.29
C ALA A 21 -17.95 7.56 -8.39
N ARG A 22 -19.19 7.50 -8.88
CA ARG A 22 -19.55 6.64 -10.00
C ARG A 22 -19.54 7.43 -11.30
N ARG A 23 -18.79 6.95 -12.29
CA ARG A 23 -18.74 7.56 -13.63
C ARG A 23 -20.12 7.54 -14.26
N ALA A 24 -20.49 8.64 -14.91
CA ALA A 24 -21.67 8.66 -15.76
C ALA A 24 -21.56 7.57 -16.83
N ASP A 25 -22.66 6.87 -17.11
CA ASP A 25 -22.69 5.73 -18.04
C ASP A 25 -22.21 6.10 -19.47
N THR A 26 -22.28 7.38 -19.82
CA THR A 26 -21.89 7.92 -21.14
C THR A 26 -20.39 8.20 -21.28
N GLN A 27 -19.60 8.13 -20.21
CA GLN A 27 -18.16 8.34 -20.26
C GLN A 27 -17.39 7.08 -20.66
N HIS A 28 -16.11 7.24 -21.01
CA HIS A 28 -15.22 6.11 -21.25
C HIS A 28 -15.09 5.24 -19.98
N GLN A 29 -15.45 3.96 -20.07
CA GLN A 29 -15.63 3.05 -18.92
C GLN A 29 -16.73 3.50 -17.93
N GLY A 30 -17.83 4.07 -18.45
CA GLY A 30 -18.99 4.50 -17.68
C GLY A 30 -19.60 3.38 -16.82
N GLY A 31 -20.19 3.77 -15.69
CA GLY A 31 -20.78 2.85 -14.72
C GLY A 31 -19.81 2.29 -13.67
N LEU A 32 -18.48 2.36 -13.91
CA LEU A 32 -17.44 2.02 -12.93
C LEU A 32 -17.28 3.10 -11.85
N TRP A 33 -16.71 2.72 -10.72
CA TRP A 33 -16.34 3.63 -9.64
C TRP A 33 -14.93 4.17 -9.84
N GLU A 34 -14.68 5.38 -9.35
CA GLU A 34 -13.37 6.03 -9.39
C GLU A 34 -13.13 6.93 -8.17
N PHE A 35 -11.87 7.35 -8.07
CA PHE A 35 -11.43 8.35 -7.10
C PHE A 35 -11.59 9.73 -7.76
N PRO A 36 -12.26 10.70 -7.10
CA PRO A 36 -12.50 12.03 -7.66
C PRO A 36 -11.22 12.76 -8.06
N GLY A 37 -11.34 13.65 -9.04
CA GLY A 37 -10.24 14.45 -9.55
C GLY A 37 -10.17 14.48 -11.09
N GLY A 38 -9.26 15.28 -11.61
CA GLY A 38 -9.22 15.57 -13.04
C GLY A 38 -7.83 15.91 -13.57
N LYS A 39 -7.81 16.54 -14.74
CA LYS A 39 -6.56 16.74 -15.49
C LYS A 39 -5.76 17.87 -14.87
N VAL A 40 -4.45 17.66 -14.82
CA VAL A 40 -3.51 18.75 -14.51
C VAL A 40 -3.35 19.58 -15.77
N GLU A 41 -3.72 20.87 -15.69
CA GLU A 41 -3.61 21.80 -16.80
C GLU A 41 -2.16 22.27 -17.02
N ALA A 42 -1.91 22.92 -18.14
CA ALA A 42 -0.58 23.49 -18.42
C ALA A 42 -0.23 24.54 -17.34
N ASP A 43 1.01 24.48 -16.86
CA ASP A 43 1.59 25.41 -15.87
C ASP A 43 0.93 25.37 -14.46
N GLU A 44 0.12 24.35 -14.18
CA GLU A 44 -0.52 24.12 -12.87
C GLU A 44 0.26 23.09 -12.04
N SER A 45 0.35 23.28 -10.71
CA SER A 45 0.89 22.24 -9.82
C SER A 45 -0.15 21.13 -9.60
N VAL A 46 0.30 19.93 -9.23
CA VAL A 46 -0.62 18.81 -8.96
C VAL A 46 -1.57 19.13 -7.83
N GLU A 47 -1.09 19.81 -6.79
CA GLU A 47 -1.89 20.24 -5.64
C GLU A 47 -2.94 21.29 -6.02
N SER A 48 -2.59 22.21 -6.92
CA SER A 48 -3.52 23.24 -7.40
C SER A 48 -4.61 22.60 -8.25
N ALA A 49 -4.23 21.69 -9.16
CA ALA A 49 -5.17 20.90 -9.95
C ALA A 49 -6.10 20.08 -9.04
N LEU A 50 -5.54 19.36 -8.07
CA LEU A 50 -6.32 18.58 -7.10
C LEU A 50 -7.34 19.46 -6.37
N ALA A 51 -6.93 20.60 -5.82
CA ALA A 51 -7.82 21.49 -5.08
C ALA A 51 -8.94 22.06 -5.97
N ARG A 52 -8.61 22.47 -7.20
CA ARG A 52 -9.58 22.96 -8.18
C ARG A 52 -10.60 21.88 -8.56
N GLU A 53 -10.13 20.71 -8.96
CA GLU A 53 -10.98 19.60 -9.42
C GLU A 53 -11.90 19.12 -8.29
N LEU A 54 -11.41 18.98 -7.06
CA LEU A 54 -12.27 18.59 -5.93
C LEU A 54 -13.29 19.67 -5.56
N HIS A 55 -12.95 20.94 -5.74
CA HIS A 55 -13.92 22.02 -5.57
C HIS A 55 -15.00 22.00 -6.67
N GLU A 56 -14.61 21.80 -7.92
CA GLU A 56 -15.51 21.75 -9.08
C GLU A 56 -16.43 20.52 -9.05
N GLU A 57 -15.90 19.34 -8.77
CA GLU A 57 -16.65 18.07 -8.82
C GLU A 57 -17.45 17.81 -7.54
N LEU A 58 -16.94 18.23 -6.38
CA LEU A 58 -17.48 17.85 -5.07
C LEU A 58 -17.90 19.02 -4.18
N GLY A 59 -17.52 20.25 -4.51
CA GLY A 59 -17.78 21.43 -3.68
C GLY A 59 -16.98 21.48 -2.38
N ILE A 60 -15.82 20.81 -2.30
CA ILE A 60 -14.96 20.82 -1.10
C ILE A 60 -13.68 21.63 -1.29
N ILE A 61 -13.17 22.14 -0.17
CA ILE A 61 -11.88 22.83 -0.08
C ILE A 61 -10.89 21.93 0.66
N VAL A 62 -9.75 21.64 0.04
CA VAL A 62 -8.71 20.78 0.62
C VAL A 62 -7.94 21.53 1.71
N ASP A 63 -7.95 21.02 2.93
CA ASP A 63 -7.25 21.61 4.08
C ASP A 63 -5.93 20.88 4.39
N ALA A 64 -5.89 19.56 4.18
CA ALA A 64 -4.68 18.75 4.32
C ALA A 64 -4.66 17.61 3.31
N ALA A 65 -3.57 17.53 2.54
CA ALA A 65 -3.33 16.45 1.60
C ALA A 65 -1.85 16.04 1.58
N ARG A 66 -1.59 14.79 1.19
CA ARG A 66 -0.25 14.25 0.99
C ARG A 66 -0.20 13.32 -0.23
N PRO A 67 0.98 13.11 -0.85
CA PRO A 67 1.13 12.07 -1.86
C PRO A 67 0.79 10.69 -1.29
N LEU A 68 0.10 9.86 -2.10
CA LEU A 68 -0.24 8.48 -1.76
C LEU A 68 0.44 7.48 -2.71
N ILE A 69 0.24 7.63 -4.01
CA ILE A 69 0.82 6.73 -5.03
C ILE A 69 0.79 7.40 -6.41
N LYS A 70 1.75 7.05 -7.28
CA LYS A 70 1.72 7.41 -8.70
C LYS A 70 1.54 6.15 -9.54
N VAL A 71 0.55 6.15 -10.43
CA VAL A 71 0.27 5.00 -11.31
C VAL A 71 0.43 5.42 -12.75
N ARG A 72 1.34 4.76 -13.46
CA ARG A 72 1.55 4.93 -14.91
C ARG A 72 0.80 3.81 -15.62
N HIS A 73 -0.12 4.18 -16.49
CA HIS A 73 -0.91 3.22 -17.25
C HIS A 73 -1.01 3.63 -18.72
N ASP A 74 -0.64 2.70 -19.60
CA ASP A 74 -0.63 2.91 -21.04
C ASP A 74 -1.75 2.07 -21.67
N TYR A 75 -2.83 2.74 -22.05
CA TYR A 75 -3.89 2.17 -22.87
C TYR A 75 -3.45 2.17 -24.35
N PRO A 76 -4.06 1.33 -25.22
CA PRO A 76 -3.74 1.32 -26.65
C PRO A 76 -3.85 2.69 -27.34
N ASP A 77 -4.75 3.55 -26.84
CA ASP A 77 -5.11 4.85 -27.41
C ASP A 77 -4.63 6.07 -26.60
N LYS A 78 -4.11 5.88 -25.38
CA LYS A 78 -3.65 6.98 -24.50
C LYS A 78 -2.69 6.50 -23.40
N GLN A 79 -1.80 7.38 -22.98
CA GLN A 79 -0.92 7.15 -21.83
C GLN A 79 -1.34 8.07 -20.69
N VAL A 80 -1.46 7.56 -19.47
CA VAL A 80 -1.93 8.31 -18.30
C VAL A 80 -0.95 8.16 -17.13
N LEU A 81 -0.70 9.27 -16.43
CA LEU A 81 -0.13 9.29 -15.09
C LEU A 81 -1.23 9.72 -14.12
N LEU A 82 -1.62 8.82 -13.23
CA LEU A 82 -2.47 9.12 -12.08
C LEU A 82 -1.55 9.50 -10.92
N ASP A 83 -1.54 10.77 -10.53
CA ASP A 83 -0.83 11.29 -9.36
C ASP A 83 -1.84 11.42 -8.23
N VAL A 84 -1.83 10.45 -7.31
CA VAL A 84 -2.91 10.25 -6.34
C VAL A 84 -2.48 10.74 -4.97
N TRP A 85 -3.35 11.53 -4.36
CA TRP A 85 -3.14 12.16 -3.07
C TRP A 85 -4.17 11.65 -2.06
N GLU A 86 -3.74 11.49 -0.81
CA GLU A 86 -4.66 11.28 0.30
C GLU A 86 -5.07 12.63 0.87
N VAL A 87 -6.37 12.90 0.93
CA VAL A 87 -6.95 14.09 1.57
C VAL A 87 -7.51 13.67 2.91
N SER A 88 -6.92 14.17 4.00
CA SER A 88 -7.27 13.80 5.38
C SER A 88 -8.06 14.88 6.11
N ALA A 89 -8.07 16.11 5.58
CA ALA A 89 -8.91 17.19 6.08
C ALA A 89 -9.39 18.05 4.91
N PHE A 90 -10.66 18.45 4.97
CA PHE A 90 -11.30 19.31 4.00
C PHE A 90 -12.48 20.05 4.65
N SER A 91 -12.90 21.13 4.01
CA SER A 91 -14.05 21.94 4.40
C SER A 91 -15.15 21.87 3.32
N GLY A 92 -16.42 21.94 3.74
CA GLY A 92 -17.60 21.78 2.87
C GLY A 92 -18.25 20.40 2.99
N GLU A 93 -19.40 20.22 2.33
CA GLU A 93 -20.11 18.93 2.27
C GLU A 93 -20.00 18.34 0.85
N PRO A 94 -19.34 17.18 0.68
CA PRO A 94 -19.21 16.56 -0.62
C PRO A 94 -20.57 16.23 -1.25
N HIS A 95 -20.76 16.67 -2.48
CA HIS A 95 -21.93 16.35 -3.30
C HIS A 95 -21.50 16.23 -4.76
N GLY A 96 -22.18 15.40 -5.55
CA GLY A 96 -21.84 15.29 -6.97
C GLY A 96 -22.30 16.53 -7.73
N ALA A 97 -21.41 17.51 -7.92
CA ALA A 97 -21.74 18.78 -8.59
C ALA A 97 -22.13 18.58 -10.06
N GLU A 98 -21.70 17.47 -10.67
CA GLU A 98 -22.07 17.07 -12.03
C GLU A 98 -23.23 16.05 -12.07
N GLY A 99 -23.87 15.79 -10.91
CA GLY A 99 -24.94 14.80 -10.76
C GLY A 99 -24.45 13.35 -10.64
N GLN A 100 -23.15 13.15 -10.42
CA GLN A 100 -22.56 11.83 -10.23
C GLN A 100 -22.90 11.24 -8.85
N PRO A 101 -23.30 9.96 -8.77
CA PRO A 101 -23.51 9.29 -7.48
C PRO A 101 -22.21 9.21 -6.68
N LEU A 102 -22.31 9.50 -5.38
CA LEU A 102 -21.20 9.37 -4.42
C LEU A 102 -21.49 8.27 -3.40
N ALA A 103 -20.44 7.62 -2.91
CA ALA A 103 -20.53 6.68 -1.80
C ALA A 103 -19.35 6.84 -0.83
N TRP A 104 -19.67 6.79 0.46
CA TRP A 104 -18.68 6.68 1.54
C TRP A 104 -18.52 5.23 1.95
N VAL A 105 -17.36 4.65 1.68
CA VAL A 105 -17.08 3.22 1.88
C VAL A 105 -15.90 3.03 2.82
N THR A 106 -15.90 1.96 3.62
CA THR A 106 -14.72 1.58 4.38
C THR A 106 -13.63 1.07 3.43
N ALA A 107 -12.37 1.12 3.88
CA ALA A 107 -11.26 0.53 3.13
C ALA A 107 -11.50 -0.95 2.77
N ARG A 108 -12.18 -1.71 3.65
CA ARG A 108 -12.50 -3.11 3.38
C ARG A 108 -13.51 -3.28 2.24
N GLU A 109 -14.50 -2.40 2.16
CA GLU A 109 -15.57 -2.46 1.16
C GLU A 109 -15.09 -2.06 -0.25
N LEU A 110 -13.93 -1.40 -0.40
CA LEU A 110 -13.43 -0.98 -1.72
C LEU A 110 -13.31 -2.13 -2.74
N ILE A 111 -13.03 -3.35 -2.29
CA ILE A 111 -12.92 -4.51 -3.20
C ILE A 111 -14.28 -5.00 -3.71
N ASP A 112 -15.38 -4.56 -3.11
CA ASP A 112 -16.74 -4.91 -3.51
C ASP A 112 -17.24 -4.01 -4.66
N TYR A 113 -16.44 -3.02 -5.07
CA TYR A 113 -16.74 -2.09 -6.15
C TYR A 113 -15.85 -2.32 -7.37
N GLU A 114 -16.41 -2.15 -8.56
CA GLU A 114 -15.67 -2.28 -9.81
C GLU A 114 -14.95 -0.98 -10.16
N PHE A 115 -13.63 -1.06 -10.26
CA PHE A 115 -12.74 0.04 -10.64
C PHE A 115 -12.00 -0.27 -11.95
N PRO A 116 -11.64 0.77 -12.74
CA PRO A 116 -10.71 0.63 -13.85
C PRO A 116 -9.42 -0.10 -13.45
N ALA A 117 -8.79 -0.81 -14.39
CA ALA A 117 -7.54 -1.53 -14.14
C ALA A 117 -6.41 -0.62 -13.60
N ALA A 118 -6.34 0.64 -14.08
CA ALA A 118 -5.40 1.64 -13.61
C ALA A 118 -5.63 2.08 -12.15
N ASN A 119 -6.83 1.87 -11.60
CA ASN A 119 -7.17 2.24 -10.23
C ASN A 119 -6.92 1.10 -9.23
N GLN A 120 -6.66 -0.13 -9.68
CA GLN A 120 -6.41 -1.26 -8.79
C GLN A 120 -5.22 -1.03 -7.82
N PRO A 121 -4.08 -0.43 -8.25
CA PRO A 121 -3.03 -0.06 -7.30
C PRO A 121 -3.44 1.04 -6.31
N ILE A 122 -4.36 1.92 -6.70
CA ILE A 122 -4.90 2.97 -5.83
C ILE A 122 -5.80 2.34 -4.76
N VAL A 123 -6.66 1.40 -5.15
CA VAL A 123 -7.47 0.61 -4.20
C VAL A 123 -6.57 -0.11 -3.20
N ALA A 124 -5.45 -0.68 -3.64
CA ALA A 124 -4.47 -1.29 -2.74
C ALA A 124 -3.85 -0.26 -1.78
N ALA A 125 -3.36 0.88 -2.30
CA ALA A 125 -2.76 1.95 -1.50
C ALA A 125 -3.73 2.52 -0.44
N ALA A 126 -4.99 2.75 -0.83
CA ALA A 126 -6.04 3.28 0.02
C ALA A 126 -6.42 2.34 1.18
N ARG A 127 -6.13 1.03 1.04
CA ARG A 127 -6.38 0.00 2.05
C ARG A 127 -5.19 -0.24 2.98
N LEU A 128 -4.00 0.19 2.59
CA LEU A 128 -2.78 -0.02 3.35
C LEU A 128 -2.53 1.14 4.34
N PRO A 129 -2.03 0.86 5.55
CA PRO A 129 -1.55 1.90 6.44
C PRO A 129 -0.21 2.47 5.94
N ALA A 130 0.30 3.49 6.63
CA ALA A 130 1.65 4.03 6.38
C ALA A 130 2.76 3.30 7.14
N GLU A 131 2.40 2.37 8.04
CA GLU A 131 3.32 1.68 8.94
C GLU A 131 3.17 0.17 8.80
N TYR A 132 4.29 -0.51 8.53
CA TYR A 132 4.34 -1.96 8.39
C TYR A 132 5.34 -2.55 9.39
N LEU A 133 4.82 -3.07 10.49
CA LEU A 133 5.64 -3.69 11.54
C LEU A 133 6.14 -5.06 11.08
N ILE A 134 7.43 -5.34 11.28
CA ILE A 134 8.01 -6.67 11.13
C ILE A 134 8.40 -7.14 12.54
N THR A 135 7.95 -8.34 12.93
CA THR A 135 8.24 -8.85 14.28
C THR A 135 9.75 -9.10 14.49
N PRO A 136 10.29 -8.89 15.72
CA PRO A 136 11.68 -9.21 16.04
C PRO A 136 11.95 -10.72 15.98
N GLU A 137 13.23 -11.09 15.90
CA GLU A 137 13.66 -12.51 15.86
C GLU A 137 13.88 -13.13 17.22
N ASP A 138 14.44 -12.38 18.18
CA ASP A 138 14.98 -12.93 19.43
C ASP A 138 13.95 -13.03 20.57
N LEU A 139 12.65 -13.16 20.24
CA LEU A 139 11.60 -13.30 21.24
C LEU A 139 10.92 -14.66 21.17
N GLU A 140 10.83 -15.31 22.33
CA GLU A 140 10.01 -16.51 22.52
C GLU A 140 8.53 -16.25 22.22
N GLY A 141 7.81 -17.27 21.75
CA GLY A 141 6.43 -17.16 21.27
C GLY A 141 5.50 -16.33 22.17
N PRO A 142 5.39 -16.63 23.48
CA PRO A 142 4.53 -15.85 24.39
C PRO A 142 4.93 -14.37 24.52
N ALA A 143 6.23 -14.05 24.45
CA ALA A 143 6.70 -12.66 24.50
C ALA A 143 6.39 -11.94 23.18
N LEU A 144 6.59 -12.62 22.05
CA LEU A 144 6.25 -12.09 20.72
C LEU A 144 4.76 -11.78 20.61
N LEU A 145 3.89 -12.71 21.02
CA LEU A 145 2.44 -12.53 20.98
C LEU A 145 1.96 -11.35 21.85
N ARG A 146 2.55 -11.17 23.04
CA ARG A 146 2.28 -9.98 23.88
C ARG A 146 2.73 -8.68 23.19
N GLY A 147 3.88 -8.69 22.53
CA GLY A 147 4.35 -7.54 21.76
C GLY A 147 3.45 -7.20 20.58
N ILE A 148 2.98 -8.21 19.84
CA ILE A 148 1.98 -8.04 18.77
C ILE A 148 0.70 -7.40 19.33
N GLN A 149 0.18 -7.91 20.46
CA GLN A 149 -1.01 -7.37 21.09
C GLN A 149 -0.83 -5.89 21.49
N LYS A 150 0.31 -5.54 22.09
CA LYS A 150 0.66 -4.15 22.43
C LYS A 150 0.77 -3.28 21.19
N ALA A 151 1.41 -3.76 20.12
CA ALA A 151 1.55 -3.01 18.87
C ALA A 151 0.19 -2.70 18.23
N ILE A 152 -0.72 -3.68 18.21
CA ILE A 152 -2.10 -3.49 17.73
C ILE A 152 -2.84 -2.45 18.59
N ALA A 153 -2.70 -2.53 19.92
CA ALA A 153 -3.30 -1.56 20.84
C ALA A 153 -2.71 -0.14 20.65
N GLY A 154 -1.43 -0.05 20.25
CA GLY A 154 -0.75 1.18 19.87
C GLY A 154 -1.10 1.71 18.48
N GLY A 155 -1.97 1.03 17.73
CA GLY A 155 -2.49 1.50 16.45
C GLY A 155 -1.92 0.82 15.21
N ILE A 156 -0.96 -0.10 15.34
CA ILE A 156 -0.40 -0.82 14.18
C ILE A 156 -1.48 -1.65 13.50
N LYS A 157 -1.63 -1.48 12.17
CA LYS A 157 -2.65 -2.14 11.34
C LYS A 157 -2.11 -3.16 10.35
N LEU A 158 -0.80 -3.24 10.15
CA LEU A 158 -0.17 -4.19 9.23
C LEU A 158 1.10 -4.76 9.88
N ILE A 159 1.16 -6.10 9.98
CA ILE A 159 2.20 -6.81 10.73
C ILE A 159 2.73 -7.97 9.89
N GLN A 160 4.05 -8.14 9.81
CA GLN A 160 4.72 -9.31 9.25
C GLN A 160 5.24 -10.19 10.38
N LEU A 161 4.81 -11.45 10.42
CA LEU A 161 5.44 -12.45 11.27
C LEU A 161 6.73 -12.94 10.61
N ARG A 162 7.87 -12.51 11.13
CA ARG A 162 9.20 -12.82 10.59
C ARG A 162 9.54 -14.29 10.81
N ALA A 163 10.19 -14.90 9.81
CA ALA A 163 10.57 -16.32 9.78
C ALA A 163 12.07 -16.49 9.46
N PRO A 164 12.98 -16.03 10.33
CA PRO A 164 14.42 -16.03 10.03
C PRO A 164 15.01 -17.44 9.93
N TYR A 165 14.43 -18.41 10.65
CA TYR A 165 14.90 -19.81 10.70
C TYR A 165 14.05 -20.76 9.86
N GLY A 166 13.28 -20.23 8.90
CA GLY A 166 12.37 -21.01 8.07
C GLY A 166 11.01 -21.25 8.73
N TYR A 167 10.36 -22.35 8.34
CA TYR A 167 8.93 -22.59 8.57
C TYR A 167 8.72 -23.89 9.36
N ASP A 168 9.34 -23.99 10.53
CA ASP A 168 9.20 -25.16 11.40
C ASP A 168 7.80 -25.23 12.05
N PRO A 169 7.44 -26.35 12.71
CA PRO A 169 6.15 -26.46 13.39
C PRO A 169 5.90 -25.36 14.43
N LYS A 170 6.95 -24.89 15.12
CA LYS A 170 6.82 -23.82 16.13
C LYS A 170 6.42 -22.49 15.49
N TYR A 171 7.01 -22.14 14.35
CA TYR A 171 6.61 -20.98 13.57
C TYR A 171 5.16 -21.09 13.10
N ARG A 172 4.74 -22.29 12.65
CA ARG A 172 3.36 -22.52 12.21
C ARG A 172 2.36 -22.33 13.35
N ASP A 173 2.63 -22.89 14.53
CA ASP A 173 1.78 -22.73 15.71
C ASP A 173 1.68 -21.25 16.13
N LEU A 174 2.82 -20.56 16.13
CA LEU A 174 2.87 -19.12 16.40
C LEU A 174 2.08 -18.30 15.37
N ALA A 175 2.09 -18.69 14.10
CA ALA A 175 1.29 -18.05 13.06
C ALA A 175 -0.22 -18.23 13.30
N VAL A 176 -0.66 -19.38 13.80
CA VAL A 176 -2.07 -19.62 14.17
C VAL A 176 -2.50 -18.65 15.26
N ASP A 177 -1.72 -18.55 16.34
CA ASP A 177 -2.01 -17.64 17.44
C ASP A 177 -1.99 -16.17 17.01
N ALA A 178 -1.01 -15.78 16.19
CA ALA A 178 -0.90 -14.43 15.68
C ALA A 178 -2.08 -14.03 14.78
N VAL A 179 -2.61 -14.96 13.97
CA VAL A 179 -3.83 -14.74 13.18
C VAL A 179 -5.01 -14.43 14.09
N GLY A 180 -5.19 -15.22 15.16
CA GLY A 180 -6.25 -14.99 16.14
C GLY A 180 -6.16 -13.63 16.81
N LEU A 181 -4.95 -13.18 17.17
CA LEU A 181 -4.72 -11.87 17.77
C LEU A 181 -5.02 -10.70 16.81
N CYS A 182 -4.67 -10.86 15.53
CA CYS A 182 -4.83 -9.83 14.51
C CYS A 182 -6.28 -9.69 14.00
N ALA A 183 -7.10 -10.74 14.13
CA ALA A 183 -8.44 -10.81 13.57
C ALA A 183 -9.29 -9.56 13.87
N GLY A 184 -9.74 -8.88 12.81
CA GLY A 184 -10.57 -7.67 12.88
C GLY A 184 -9.85 -6.40 13.35
N LYS A 185 -8.54 -6.46 13.65
CA LYS A 185 -7.78 -5.35 14.25
C LYS A 185 -6.58 -4.91 13.41
N ALA A 186 -5.90 -5.87 12.78
CA ALA A 186 -4.74 -5.66 11.91
C ALA A 186 -4.66 -6.76 10.84
N GLN A 187 -3.99 -6.48 9.72
CA GLN A 187 -3.66 -7.49 8.73
C GLN A 187 -2.34 -8.16 9.11
N LEU A 188 -2.37 -9.47 9.30
CA LEU A 188 -1.16 -10.29 9.45
C LEU A 188 -0.66 -10.74 8.07
N MET A 189 0.63 -10.61 7.85
CA MET A 189 1.38 -11.14 6.72
C MET A 189 2.32 -12.23 7.25
N ILE A 190 2.25 -13.43 6.69
CA ILE A 190 3.12 -14.54 7.09
C ILE A 190 4.06 -14.95 5.96
N LYS A 191 5.15 -15.63 6.32
CA LYS A 191 6.06 -16.26 5.38
C LYS A 191 5.87 -17.77 5.45
N GLY A 192 5.91 -18.46 4.34
CA GLY A 192 5.72 -19.90 4.35
C GLY A 192 5.58 -20.52 2.96
N PRO A 193 5.52 -21.86 2.91
CA PRO A 193 5.14 -22.61 1.72
C PRO A 193 3.68 -22.28 1.33
N PHE A 194 3.38 -22.23 0.02
CA PHE A 194 2.03 -21.88 -0.46
C PHE A 194 0.99 -22.97 -0.14
N GLU A 195 1.44 -24.17 0.19
CA GLU A 195 0.64 -25.29 0.68
C GLU A 195 -0.13 -24.93 1.96
N TRP A 196 0.35 -23.95 2.73
CA TRP A 196 -0.33 -23.46 3.94
C TRP A 196 -1.43 -22.44 3.66
N LEU A 197 -1.64 -22.01 2.40
CA LEU A 197 -2.62 -20.97 2.09
C LEU A 197 -4.04 -21.33 2.60
N GLY A 198 -4.42 -22.61 2.55
CA GLY A 198 -5.70 -23.10 3.05
C GLY A 198 -5.84 -23.06 4.58
N ASP A 199 -4.73 -23.16 5.30
CA ASP A 199 -4.71 -23.16 6.77
C ASP A 199 -4.89 -21.76 7.36
N PHE A 200 -4.57 -20.72 6.59
CA PHE A 200 -4.56 -19.33 7.04
C PHE A 200 -5.41 -18.42 6.13
N PRO A 201 -6.74 -18.59 6.07
CA PRO A 201 -7.59 -17.90 5.11
C PRO A 201 -7.62 -16.36 5.25
N SER A 202 -7.34 -15.84 6.45
CA SER A 202 -7.33 -14.38 6.73
C SER A 202 -5.94 -13.75 6.67
N ALA A 203 -4.87 -14.54 6.59
CA ALA A 203 -3.51 -14.02 6.48
C ALA A 203 -3.18 -13.62 5.04
N GLY A 204 -2.37 -12.58 4.89
CA GLY A 204 -1.65 -12.31 3.66
C GLY A 204 -0.31 -13.05 3.62
N TRP A 205 0.30 -13.13 2.44
CA TRP A 205 1.59 -13.76 2.24
C TRP A 205 2.67 -12.73 1.93
N HIS A 206 3.84 -12.86 2.55
CA HIS A 206 5.01 -12.06 2.19
C HIS A 206 6.15 -12.97 1.74
N ILE A 207 6.47 -12.95 0.45
CA ILE A 207 7.52 -13.80 -0.14
C ILE A 207 8.88 -13.10 -0.17
N THR A 208 9.95 -13.87 -0.10
CA THR A 208 11.32 -13.34 -0.24
C THR A 208 11.66 -13.07 -1.71
N ALA A 209 12.70 -12.28 -1.97
CA ALA A 209 13.23 -12.07 -3.33
C ALA A 209 13.63 -13.39 -4.02
N ALA A 210 14.12 -14.38 -3.27
CA ALA A 210 14.44 -15.71 -3.79
C ALA A 210 13.18 -16.49 -4.22
N GLN A 211 12.12 -16.44 -3.41
CA GLN A 211 10.83 -17.03 -3.78
C GLN A 211 10.20 -16.30 -4.97
N LEU A 212 10.31 -14.98 -5.02
CA LEU A 212 9.82 -14.17 -6.13
C LEU A 212 10.48 -14.59 -7.46
N ARG A 213 11.82 -14.66 -7.50
CA ARG A 213 12.56 -15.17 -8.68
C ARG A 213 12.14 -16.58 -9.09
N LYS A 214 11.87 -17.44 -8.11
CA LYS A 214 11.48 -18.82 -8.36
C LYS A 214 10.05 -18.93 -8.94
N TYR A 215 9.12 -18.12 -8.46
CA TYR A 215 7.68 -18.34 -8.69
C TYR A 215 7.01 -17.31 -9.58
N ALA A 216 7.62 -16.16 -9.88
CA ALA A 216 6.99 -15.09 -10.67
C ALA A 216 6.48 -15.58 -12.04
N ALA A 217 7.21 -16.48 -12.70
CA ALA A 217 6.81 -17.05 -13.98
C ALA A 217 5.55 -17.94 -13.91
N ALA A 218 5.23 -18.48 -12.73
CA ALA A 218 4.00 -19.25 -12.52
C ALA A 218 2.77 -18.35 -12.25
N GLY A 219 2.98 -17.04 -12.13
CA GLY A 219 1.94 -16.07 -11.81
C GLY A 219 1.53 -16.09 -10.33
N ARG A 220 0.40 -15.46 -10.04
CA ARG A 220 -0.09 -15.26 -8.68
C ARG A 220 -0.63 -16.57 -8.08
N PRO A 221 -0.11 -17.04 -6.92
CA PRO A 221 -0.52 -18.32 -6.33
C PRO A 221 -1.73 -18.22 -5.37
N LEU A 222 -2.33 -17.04 -5.22
CA LEU A 222 -3.45 -16.79 -4.32
C LEU A 222 -4.53 -15.92 -4.98
N PRO A 223 -5.79 -16.03 -4.53
CA PRO A 223 -6.88 -15.17 -5.00
C PRO A 223 -6.56 -13.67 -4.90
N ALA A 224 -7.20 -12.86 -5.74
CA ALA A 224 -6.93 -11.42 -5.84
C ALA A 224 -7.30 -10.65 -4.56
N GLU A 225 -8.22 -11.19 -3.76
CA GLU A 225 -8.74 -10.57 -2.54
C GLU A 225 -7.77 -10.70 -1.35
N ARG A 226 -6.85 -11.66 -1.41
CA ARG A 226 -5.88 -11.96 -0.35
C ARG A 226 -4.57 -11.22 -0.60
N TRP A 227 -4.01 -10.53 0.39
CA TRP A 227 -2.76 -9.80 0.21
C TRP A 227 -1.56 -10.69 -0.14
N LEU A 228 -0.84 -10.33 -1.20
CA LEU A 228 0.49 -10.82 -1.57
C LEU A 228 1.49 -9.67 -1.54
N ALA A 229 2.57 -9.82 -0.80
CA ALA A 229 3.68 -8.90 -0.78
C ALA A 229 5.00 -9.60 -1.09
N ALA A 230 5.99 -8.83 -1.56
CA ALA A 230 7.34 -9.34 -1.78
C ALA A 230 8.42 -8.43 -1.20
N SER A 231 9.53 -9.05 -0.79
CA SER A 231 10.78 -8.33 -0.51
C SER A 231 11.50 -8.05 -1.81
N CYS A 232 11.81 -6.79 -2.07
CA CYS A 232 12.55 -6.33 -3.24
C CYS A 232 13.74 -5.43 -2.84
N HIS A 233 14.74 -5.42 -3.70
CA HIS A 233 16.03 -4.76 -3.49
C HIS A 233 16.52 -4.01 -4.74
N ASN A 234 15.93 -4.25 -5.91
CA ASN A 234 16.35 -3.65 -7.18
C ASN A 234 15.23 -3.69 -8.24
N ALA A 235 15.48 -3.10 -9.41
CA ALA A 235 14.51 -3.01 -10.50
C ALA A 235 14.08 -4.36 -11.09
N GLU A 236 14.99 -5.34 -11.15
CA GLU A 236 14.68 -6.71 -11.63
C GLU A 236 13.60 -7.34 -10.74
N GLU A 237 13.78 -7.26 -9.42
CA GLU A 237 12.83 -7.81 -8.46
C GLU A 237 11.49 -7.07 -8.47
N LEU A 238 11.49 -5.75 -8.69
CA LEU A 238 10.23 -5.00 -8.86
C LEU A 238 9.47 -5.45 -10.12
N ALA A 239 10.17 -5.67 -11.24
CA ALA A 239 9.55 -6.18 -12.46
C ALA A 239 8.98 -7.60 -12.26
N LEU A 240 9.69 -8.47 -11.54
CA LEU A 240 9.18 -9.80 -11.17
C LEU A 240 7.96 -9.72 -10.25
N ALA A 241 7.94 -8.74 -9.34
CA ALA A 241 6.79 -8.47 -8.47
C ALA A 241 5.56 -8.06 -9.28
N GLU A 242 5.71 -7.17 -10.28
CA GLU A 242 4.62 -6.84 -11.21
C GLU A 242 4.16 -8.06 -12.00
N GLN A 243 5.09 -8.85 -12.54
CA GLN A 243 4.78 -10.08 -13.28
C GLN A 243 3.99 -11.09 -12.44
N MET A 244 4.36 -11.28 -11.18
CA MET A 244 3.66 -12.18 -10.26
C MET A 244 2.31 -11.61 -9.81
N GLY A 245 2.06 -10.32 -10.05
CA GLY A 245 0.87 -9.62 -9.61
C GLY A 245 0.83 -9.44 -8.10
N VAL A 246 1.95 -9.06 -7.46
CA VAL A 246 1.96 -8.70 -6.03
C VAL A 246 1.16 -7.41 -5.79
N ASP A 247 0.65 -7.26 -4.58
CA ASP A 247 -0.18 -6.12 -4.20
C ASP A 247 0.63 -4.97 -3.62
N PHE A 248 1.75 -5.25 -2.96
CA PHE A 248 2.72 -4.27 -2.49
C PHE A 248 4.09 -4.91 -2.26
N VAL A 249 5.13 -4.10 -2.07
CA VAL A 249 6.49 -4.59 -1.79
C VAL A 249 7.12 -3.86 -0.61
N THR A 250 8.15 -4.48 -0.04
CA THR A 250 9.15 -3.73 0.75
C THR A 250 10.38 -3.50 -0.10
N LEU A 251 10.90 -2.27 -0.14
CA LEU A 251 12.14 -1.92 -0.83
C LEU A 251 13.24 -1.61 0.20
N SER A 252 14.34 -2.35 0.16
CA SER A 252 15.37 -2.30 1.22
C SER A 252 16.77 -2.74 0.77
N PRO A 253 17.81 -2.45 1.57
CA PRO A 253 17.83 -1.46 2.64
C PRO A 253 17.95 -0.03 2.10
N VAL A 254 17.17 0.91 2.63
CA VAL A 254 17.28 2.33 2.22
C VAL A 254 18.48 3.01 2.87
N GLN A 255 18.72 2.72 4.15
CA GLN A 255 19.82 3.23 4.96
C GLN A 255 20.57 2.07 5.63
N PRO A 256 21.79 2.31 6.18
CA PRO A 256 22.49 1.30 6.96
C PRO A 256 21.60 0.72 8.07
N THR A 257 21.67 -0.59 8.29
CA THR A 257 20.83 -1.29 9.26
C THR A 257 21.61 -2.33 10.05
N LEU A 258 21.31 -2.44 11.33
CA LEU A 258 21.90 -3.47 12.20
C LEU A 258 21.46 -4.88 11.84
N THR A 259 20.33 -5.05 11.13
CA THR A 259 19.83 -6.39 10.75
C THR A 259 20.64 -6.99 9.59
N HIS A 260 21.21 -6.16 8.73
CA HIS A 260 22.05 -6.56 7.60
C HIS A 260 23.20 -5.54 7.43
N PRO A 261 24.23 -5.61 8.29
CA PRO A 261 25.29 -4.58 8.35
C PRO A 261 26.16 -4.52 7.08
N ASP A 262 26.30 -5.65 6.38
CA ASP A 262 27.12 -5.76 5.17
C ASP A 262 26.36 -5.36 3.89
N ALA A 263 25.05 -5.10 3.98
CA ALA A 263 24.26 -4.74 2.82
C ALA A 263 24.51 -3.28 2.42
N GLN A 264 24.81 -3.05 1.13
CA GLN A 264 24.94 -1.71 0.59
C GLN A 264 23.56 -1.02 0.54
N PRO A 265 23.36 0.12 1.20
CA PRO A 265 22.10 0.84 1.14
C PRO A 265 21.82 1.41 -0.24
N LEU A 266 20.55 1.44 -0.63
CA LEU A 266 20.08 2.10 -1.85
C LEU A 266 20.29 3.62 -1.78
N GLY A 267 20.00 4.22 -0.63
CA GLY A 267 19.84 5.67 -0.50
C GLY A 267 18.50 6.16 -1.05
N TRP A 268 18.15 7.39 -0.69
CA TRP A 268 16.83 7.98 -0.98
C TRP A 268 16.60 8.25 -2.47
N GLU A 269 17.62 8.73 -3.18
CA GLU A 269 17.53 9.05 -4.62
C GLU A 269 17.29 7.78 -5.45
N GLN A 270 18.07 6.73 -5.21
CA GLN A 270 17.88 5.45 -5.90
C GLN A 270 16.55 4.79 -5.54
N ALA A 271 16.12 4.88 -4.28
CA ALA A 271 14.81 4.39 -3.86
C ALA A 271 13.68 5.12 -4.60
N GLN A 272 13.75 6.44 -4.72
CA GLN A 272 12.78 7.24 -5.49
C GLN A 272 12.75 6.83 -6.97
N ALA A 273 13.92 6.71 -7.61
CA ALA A 273 14.01 6.30 -9.01
C ALA A 273 13.39 4.92 -9.27
N LEU A 274 13.53 3.99 -8.31
CA LEU A 274 12.90 2.67 -8.37
C LEU A 274 11.38 2.75 -8.17
N ILE A 275 10.90 3.55 -7.21
CA ILE A 275 9.48 3.76 -6.96
C ILE A 275 8.80 4.38 -8.17
N ASP A 276 9.42 5.39 -8.80
CA ASP A 276 8.87 6.00 -10.01
C ASP A 276 8.63 4.97 -11.12
N GLY A 277 9.51 3.96 -11.23
CA GLY A 277 9.40 2.87 -12.20
C GLY A 277 8.36 1.80 -11.86
N PHE A 278 7.71 1.85 -10.70
CA PHE A 278 6.88 0.77 -10.17
C PHE A 278 5.47 1.26 -9.82
N THR A 279 4.46 0.47 -10.17
CA THR A 279 3.06 0.94 -10.13
C THR A 279 2.28 0.54 -8.89
N LYS A 280 2.87 -0.24 -7.97
CA LYS A 280 2.22 -0.73 -6.75
C LYS A 280 2.77 -0.04 -5.49
N PRO A 281 2.04 -0.06 -4.37
CA PRO A 281 2.52 0.46 -3.09
C PRO A 281 3.89 -0.10 -2.68
N VAL A 282 4.77 0.78 -2.20
CA VAL A 282 6.11 0.44 -1.70
C VAL A 282 6.25 0.88 -0.25
N PHE A 283 6.62 -0.04 0.64
CA PHE A 283 7.11 0.31 1.96
C PHE A 283 8.63 0.36 1.95
N LEU A 284 9.19 1.48 2.39
CA LEU A 284 10.64 1.61 2.56
C LEU A 284 11.08 0.88 3.83
N LEU A 285 12.14 0.07 3.74
CA LEU A 285 12.64 -0.74 4.84
C LEU A 285 14.18 -0.65 4.92
N GLY A 286 14.73 -0.83 6.12
CA GLY A 286 16.16 -0.84 6.38
C GLY A 286 16.68 0.54 6.77
N GLY A 287 16.91 0.73 8.07
CA GLY A 287 17.41 1.98 8.64
C GLY A 287 16.41 3.15 8.57
N VAL A 288 15.11 2.87 8.44
CA VAL A 288 14.02 3.85 8.45
C VAL A 288 13.00 3.49 9.52
N GLY A 289 12.28 4.49 10.03
CA GLY A 289 11.22 4.36 11.03
C GLY A 289 10.22 5.51 10.94
N PRO A 290 9.41 5.74 12.01
CA PRO A 290 8.37 6.76 12.03
C PRO A 290 8.84 8.19 11.68
N ALA A 291 10.10 8.52 11.98
CA ALA A 291 10.70 9.83 11.70
C ALA A 291 10.91 10.09 10.20
N GLU A 292 11.11 9.04 9.40
CA GLU A 292 11.33 9.16 7.95
C GLU A 292 10.04 9.05 7.14
N ARG A 293 8.87 8.94 7.77
CA ARG A 293 7.58 8.71 7.12
C ARG A 293 7.19 9.80 6.13
N GLU A 294 7.32 11.08 6.51
CA GLU A 294 7.00 12.19 5.61
C GLU A 294 7.93 12.20 4.39
N LYS A 295 9.21 11.90 4.61
CA LYS A 295 10.19 11.75 3.54
C LYS A 295 9.85 10.58 2.61
N ALA A 296 9.36 9.46 3.17
CA ALA A 296 8.91 8.31 2.40
C ALA A 296 7.73 8.68 1.48
N TRP A 297 6.74 9.43 1.98
CA TRP A 297 5.64 9.93 1.14
C TRP A 297 6.15 10.87 0.04
N GLY A 298 7.09 11.77 0.36
CA GLY A 298 7.68 12.70 -0.61
C GLY A 298 8.38 12.01 -1.78
N VAL A 299 8.92 10.80 -1.58
CA VAL A 299 9.52 9.99 -2.66
C VAL A 299 8.55 8.98 -3.30
N GLY A 300 7.25 9.07 -2.99
CA GLY A 300 6.20 8.24 -3.59
C GLY A 300 5.97 6.88 -2.91
N ALA A 301 6.56 6.64 -1.74
CA ALA A 301 6.33 5.41 -0.99
C ALA A 301 4.98 5.45 -0.23
N GLN A 302 4.37 4.28 -0.03
CA GLN A 302 3.20 4.10 0.84
C GLN A 302 3.51 4.52 2.28
N GLY A 303 4.73 4.23 2.72
CA GLY A 303 5.23 4.54 4.05
C GLY A 303 6.49 3.76 4.38
N VAL A 304 6.63 3.41 5.66
CA VAL A 304 7.84 2.82 6.23
C VAL A 304 7.54 1.48 6.90
N ALA A 305 8.47 0.54 6.76
CA ALA A 305 8.45 -0.73 7.45
C ALA A 305 9.69 -0.87 8.33
N GLY A 306 9.56 -1.62 9.43
CA GLY A 306 10.68 -1.81 10.33
C GLY A 306 10.38 -2.77 11.48
N ILE A 307 11.43 -3.10 12.23
CA ILE A 307 11.34 -3.97 13.41
C ILE A 307 11.32 -3.11 14.67
N ARG A 308 12.51 -2.74 15.17
CA ARG A 308 12.69 -2.03 16.45
C ARG A 308 11.94 -0.71 16.51
N ALA A 309 11.89 0.02 15.39
CA ALA A 309 11.25 1.33 15.31
C ALA A 309 9.72 1.30 15.53
N PHE A 310 9.09 0.13 15.39
CA PHE A 310 7.64 -0.07 15.57
C PHE A 310 7.31 -1.07 16.68
N TRP A 311 8.33 -1.73 17.27
CA TRP A 311 8.09 -2.68 18.34
C TRP A 311 7.89 -1.94 19.67
N PRO A 312 6.86 -2.29 20.46
CA PRO A 312 6.47 -1.51 21.63
C PRO A 312 7.43 -1.65 22.83
N ASP A 313 8.24 -2.71 22.86
CA ASP A 313 9.18 -3.00 23.95
C ASP A 313 10.64 -2.90 23.42
N PRO A 314 11.64 -2.59 24.26
CA PRO A 314 13.04 -2.63 23.85
C PRO A 314 13.46 -4.03 23.39
N VAL A 315 14.04 -4.13 22.18
CA VAL A 315 14.53 -5.35 21.53
C VAL A 315 15.80 -5.11 20.73
#